data_AF-A0A835SD40-F1
#
_entry.id   AF-A0A835SD40-F1
#
_cell.length_a   1.000
_cell.length_b   1.000
_cell.length_c   1.000
_cell.angle_alpha   90.00
_cell.angle_beta   90.00
_cell.angle_gamma   90.00
#
_symmetry.space_group_name_H-M   'P 1'
#
loop_
_entity.id
_entity.type
_entity.pdbx_description
1 polymer ?
#
loop_
_entity_poly.entity_id
_entity_poly.type
_entity_poly.pdbx_seq_one_letter_code
_entity_poly.pdbx_strand_id
1 'polypeptide(L)'
;MAGKTQIAANNSALIAMIADEDTVTGFLMAGVGNVDLRRKSNYLIVDSKTTVKAIEDAFKEFTAKDDIAIVLISQYVANTIRFLVDSYNKPVPAMLEIPSKDHPYDPAHDSILSRVKYLFSSESVASGWR
;
A
#
# COMPACT_ATOMS: atom_id res chain seq x y z
N MET A 1 -8.71 -18.59 -20.00
CA MET A 1 -9.47 -17.33 -19.89
C MET A 1 -9.57 -16.97 -18.42
N ALA A 2 -8.69 -16.10 -17.91
CA ALA A 2 -8.77 -15.63 -16.53
C ALA A 2 -9.96 -14.68 -16.42
N GLY A 3 -11.00 -15.07 -15.68
CA GLY A 3 -12.15 -14.22 -15.42
C GLY A 3 -11.67 -12.94 -14.75
N LYS A 4 -11.86 -11.79 -15.40
CA LYS A 4 -11.69 -10.49 -14.74
C LYS A 4 -12.68 -10.45 -13.59
N THR A 5 -12.18 -10.59 -12.36
CA THR A 5 -12.99 -10.31 -11.17
C THR A 5 -13.49 -8.88 -11.29
N GLN A 6 -14.80 -8.73 -11.47
CA GLN A 6 -15.42 -7.42 -11.60
C GLN A 6 -15.30 -6.73 -10.24
N ILE A 7 -14.45 -5.70 -10.17
CA ILE A 7 -14.32 -4.89 -8.96
C ILE A 7 -15.64 -4.13 -8.80
N ALA A 8 -16.36 -4.40 -7.71
CA ALA A 8 -17.56 -3.66 -7.37
C ALA A 8 -17.17 -2.19 -7.13
N ALA A 9 -17.75 -1.27 -7.91
CA ALA A 9 -17.56 0.16 -7.72
C ALA A 9 -18.40 0.60 -6.52
N ASN A 10 -17.84 0.47 -5.33
CA ASN A 10 -18.46 0.97 -4.11
C ASN A 10 -18.27 2.50 -4.13
N ASN A 11 -19.37 3.26 -4.13
CA ASN A 11 -19.35 4.73 -4.27
C ASN A 11 -18.70 5.47 -3.07
N SER A 12 -18.18 4.74 -2.09
CA SER A 12 -17.57 5.23 -0.84
C SER A 12 -16.25 4.49 -0.56
N ALA A 13 -15.32 4.57 -1.50
CA ALA A 13 -13.99 4.01 -1.38
C ALA A 13 -13.08 4.95 -0.57
N LEU A 14 -12.67 4.52 0.62
CA LEU A 14 -11.72 5.23 1.47
C LEU A 14 -10.27 4.87 1.10
N ILE A 15 -9.37 5.81 1.38
CA ILE A 15 -7.93 5.57 1.35
C ILE A 15 -7.48 5.39 2.80
N ALA A 16 -6.73 4.35 3.09
CA ALA A 16 -6.10 4.15 4.38
C ALA A 16 -4.59 4.38 4.31
N MET A 17 -3.96 4.75 5.44
CA MET A 17 -2.56 5.16 5.46
C MET A 17 -1.77 4.59 6.63
N ILE A 18 -0.55 4.13 6.37
CA ILE A 18 0.41 3.71 7.38
C ILE A 18 1.72 4.43 7.09
N ALA A 19 1.97 5.54 7.78
CA ALA A 19 3.09 6.42 7.46
C ALA A 19 3.55 7.22 8.68
N ASP A 20 4.66 7.92 8.53
CA ASP A 20 5.19 8.90 9.48
C ASP A 20 4.25 10.10 9.65
N GLU A 21 4.41 10.81 10.76
CA GLU A 21 3.54 11.92 11.17
C GLU A 21 3.42 13.00 10.09
N ASP A 22 4.54 13.39 9.47
CA ASP A 22 4.58 14.43 8.44
C ASP A 22 3.76 14.02 7.21
N THR A 23 3.92 12.78 6.75
CA THR A 23 3.17 12.23 5.61
C THR A 23 1.68 12.13 5.93
N VAL A 24 1.32 11.54 7.07
CA VAL A 24 -0.08 11.41 7.49
C VAL A 24 -0.74 12.79 7.59
N THR A 25 -0.07 13.75 8.21
CA THR A 25 -0.60 15.12 8.38
C THR A 25 -0.89 15.77 7.04
N GLY A 26 0.02 15.64 6.05
CA GLY A 26 -0.19 16.19 4.71
C GLY A 26 -1.45 15.62 4.01
N PHE A 27 -1.68 14.32 4.13
CA PHE A 27 -2.88 13.68 3.55
C PHE A 27 -4.17 13.97 4.34
N LEU A 28 -4.09 14.13 5.66
CA LEU A 28 -5.22 14.59 6.46
C LEU A 28 -5.66 15.99 6.04
N MET A 29 -4.71 16.89 5.74
CA MET A 29 -5.00 18.22 5.18
C MET A 29 -5.66 18.15 3.79
N ALA A 30 -5.33 17.12 3.00
CA ALA A 30 -5.97 16.87 1.71
C ALA A 30 -7.40 16.29 1.82
N GLY A 31 -7.90 16.03 3.03
CA GLY A 31 -9.26 15.53 3.28
C GLY A 31 -9.39 14.01 3.20
N VAL A 32 -8.28 13.26 3.25
CA VAL A 32 -8.30 11.79 3.20
C VAL A 32 -8.71 11.15 4.54
N GLY A 33 -8.58 11.89 5.64
CA GLY A 33 -8.88 11.38 6.99
C GLY A 33 -10.36 11.06 7.19
N ASN A 34 -10.63 9.85 7.66
CA ASN A 34 -11.95 9.41 8.09
C ASN A 34 -11.88 8.73 9.46
N VAL A 35 -12.85 9.02 10.32
CA VAL A 35 -13.02 8.38 11.61
C VAL A 35 -14.40 7.72 11.64
N ASP A 36 -14.42 6.40 11.73
CA ASP A 36 -15.66 5.63 11.77
C ASP A 36 -16.41 5.87 13.10
N LEU A 37 -17.69 5.48 13.15
CA LEU A 37 -18.58 5.52 14.32
C LEU A 37 -17.96 4.86 15.56
N ARG A 38 -17.07 3.88 15.37
CA ARG A 38 -16.32 3.20 16.43
C ARG A 38 -15.06 3.96 16.88
N ARG A 39 -14.88 5.20 16.44
CA ARG A 39 -13.68 6.04 16.66
C ARG A 39 -12.39 5.41 16.16
N LYS A 40 -12.48 4.60 15.10
CA LYS A 40 -11.31 4.05 14.42
C LYS A 40 -10.95 4.94 13.24
N SER A 41 -9.69 5.37 13.17
CA SER A 41 -9.14 6.10 12.04
C SER A 41 -8.84 5.16 10.86
N ASN A 42 -8.82 5.73 9.65
CA ASN A 42 -8.26 5.09 8.46
C ASN A 42 -6.74 5.33 8.32
N TYR A 43 -6.05 5.71 9.39
CA TYR A 43 -4.61 5.91 9.36
C TYR A 43 -3.94 5.45 10.65
N LEU A 44 -2.69 5.02 10.52
CA LEU A 44 -1.75 4.76 11.61
C LEU A 44 -0.52 5.66 11.42
N ILE A 45 -0.22 6.45 12.44
CA ILE A 45 1.03 7.21 12.52
C ILE A 45 2.11 6.27 13.07
N VAL A 46 3.21 6.13 12.34
CA VAL A 46 4.34 5.28 12.71
C VAL A 46 5.48 6.15 13.23
N ASP A 47 5.82 5.94 14.49
CA ASP A 47 6.95 6.56 15.18
C ASP A 47 7.98 5.51 15.64
N SER A 48 9.08 5.94 16.26
CA SER A 48 10.11 5.03 16.81
C SER A 48 9.62 4.16 17.97
N LYS A 49 8.45 4.45 18.54
CA LYS A 49 7.84 3.69 19.64
C LYS A 49 6.82 2.67 19.14
N THR A 50 6.42 2.80 17.88
CA THR A 50 5.42 1.94 17.24
C THR A 50 6.01 0.56 17.03
N THR A 51 5.38 -0.44 17.63
CA THR A 51 5.84 -1.83 17.51
C THR A 51 5.52 -2.41 16.13
N VAL A 52 6.37 -3.32 15.65
CA VAL A 52 6.12 -4.06 14.40
C VAL A 52 4.74 -4.72 14.42
N LYS A 53 4.35 -5.32 15.55
CA LYS A 53 3.04 -5.94 15.72
C LYS A 53 1.87 -4.97 15.46
N ALA A 54 1.98 -3.73 15.93
CA ALA A 54 0.95 -2.72 15.68
C ALA A 54 0.82 -2.38 14.19
N ILE A 55 1.93 -2.35 13.46
CA ILE A 55 1.96 -2.14 12.00
C ILE A 55 1.29 -3.33 11.29
N GLU A 56 1.63 -4.56 11.68
CA GLU A 56 1.02 -5.77 11.13
C GLU A 56 -0.49 -5.83 11.37
N ASP A 57 -0.93 -5.52 12.59
CA ASP A 57 -2.34 -5.54 12.98
C ASP A 57 -3.12 -4.46 12.21
N ALA A 58 -2.57 -3.26 12.07
CA ALA A 58 -3.18 -2.18 11.28
C ALA A 58 -3.25 -2.54 9.79
N PHE A 59 -2.19 -3.11 9.22
CA PHE A 59 -2.17 -3.55 7.83
C PHE A 59 -3.22 -4.63 7.57
N LYS A 60 -3.33 -5.63 8.44
CA LYS A 60 -4.38 -6.67 8.36
C LYS A 60 -5.78 -6.08 8.50
N GLU A 61 -5.96 -5.10 9.40
CA GLU A 61 -7.25 -4.43 9.57
C GLU A 61 -7.65 -3.65 8.31
N PHE A 62 -6.75 -2.83 7.75
CA PHE A 62 -7.04 -2.01 6.58
C PHE A 62 -7.25 -2.85 5.31
N THR A 63 -6.59 -4.00 5.20
CA THR A 63 -6.73 -4.90 4.05
C THR A 63 -7.92 -5.85 4.13
N ALA A 64 -8.52 -5.99 5.32
CA ALA A 64 -9.73 -6.79 5.55
C ALA A 64 -11.03 -5.99 5.41
N LYS A 65 -10.93 -4.66 5.33
CA LYS A 65 -12.07 -3.73 5.23
C LYS A 65 -12.52 -3.54 3.78
N ASP A 66 -13.81 -3.71 3.53
CA ASP A 66 -14.42 -3.61 2.20
C ASP A 66 -14.68 -2.16 1.75
N ASP A 67 -14.63 -1.20 2.67
CA ASP A 67 -14.77 0.24 2.44
C ASP A 67 -13.45 0.93 2.09
N ILE A 68 -12.31 0.23 2.16
CA ILE A 68 -10.99 0.75 1.78
C ILE A 68 -10.65 0.25 0.37
N ALA A 69 -10.35 1.18 -0.53
CA ALA A 69 -9.91 0.85 -1.89
C ALA A 69 -8.40 0.95 -2.09
N ILE A 70 -7.72 1.80 -1.32
CA ILE A 70 -6.27 2.01 -1.44
C ILE A 70 -5.67 2.05 -0.03
N VAL A 71 -4.56 1.33 0.17
CA VAL A 71 -3.72 1.43 1.35
C VAL A 71 -2.38 2.06 0.93
N LEU A 72 -2.13 3.28 1.40
CA LEU A 72 -0.86 3.96 1.28
C LEU A 72 0.04 3.53 2.44
N ILE A 73 1.26 3.12 2.15
CA ILE A 73 2.25 2.76 3.16
C ILE A 73 3.59 3.40 2.85
N SER A 74 4.25 3.99 3.84
CA SER A 74 5.62 4.47 3.63
C SER A 74 6.54 3.29 3.34
N GLN A 75 7.39 3.38 2.32
CA GLN A 75 8.21 2.27 1.86
C GLN A 75 9.10 1.67 2.98
N TYR A 76 9.65 2.52 3.85
CA TYR A 76 10.46 2.05 4.98
C TYR A 76 9.63 1.20 5.98
N VAL A 77 8.34 1.52 6.16
CA VAL A 77 7.41 0.75 6.99
C VAL A 77 7.08 -0.58 6.30
N ALA A 78 6.81 -0.53 5.00
CA ALA A 78 6.54 -1.73 4.20
C ALA A 78 7.72 -2.73 4.25
N ASN A 79 8.97 -2.25 4.27
CA ASN A 79 10.15 -3.09 4.45
C ASN A 79 10.15 -3.89 5.77
N THR A 80 9.58 -3.34 6.84
CA THR A 80 9.52 -4.00 8.15
C THR A 80 8.55 -5.19 8.15
N ILE A 81 7.48 -5.09 7.36
CA ILE A 81 6.44 -6.13 7.23
C ILE A 81 6.41 -6.75 5.82
N ARG A 82 7.56 -6.78 5.13
CA ARG A 82 7.66 -7.16 3.70
C ARG A 82 6.97 -8.49 3.38
N PHE A 83 7.09 -9.48 4.28
CA PHE A 83 6.41 -10.77 4.16
C PHE A 83 4.87 -10.65 4.07
N LEU A 84 4.26 -9.75 4.83
CA LEU A 84 2.80 -9.52 4.78
C LEU A 84 2.39 -8.78 3.51
N VAL A 85 3.20 -7.83 3.06
CA VAL A 85 2.93 -7.07 1.83
C VAL A 85 3.02 -7.98 0.61
N ASP A 86 4.09 -8.79 0.51
CA ASP A 86 4.31 -9.69 -0.63
C ASP A 86 3.31 -10.85 -0.70
N SER A 87 2.83 -11.31 0.46
CA SER A 87 1.81 -12.37 0.54
C SER A 87 0.40 -11.89 0.18
N TYR A 88 0.18 -10.57 0.16
CA TYR A 88 -1.10 -10.00 -0.24
C TYR A 88 -1.28 -10.01 -1.76
N ASN A 89 -2.26 -10.78 -2.23
CA ASN A 89 -2.53 -10.97 -3.66
C ASN A 89 -3.95 -10.58 -4.08
N LYS A 90 -4.73 -9.93 -3.19
CA LYS A 90 -6.05 -9.42 -3.57
C LYS A 90 -5.87 -8.14 -4.39
N PRO A 91 -6.73 -7.88 -5.38
CA PRO A 91 -6.65 -6.67 -6.19
C PRO A 91 -7.14 -5.42 -5.43
N VAL A 92 -8.01 -5.60 -4.43
CA VAL A 92 -8.62 -4.52 -3.65
C VAL A 92 -8.59 -4.90 -2.16
N PRO A 93 -8.16 -3.99 -1.27
CA PRO A 93 -7.52 -2.70 -1.57
C PRO A 93 -6.18 -2.79 -2.29
N ALA A 94 -5.91 -1.80 -3.15
CA ALA A 94 -4.61 -1.63 -3.81
C ALA A 94 -3.57 -1.12 -2.81
N MET A 95 -2.38 -1.73 -2.81
CA MET A 95 -1.27 -1.32 -1.95
C MET A 95 -0.32 -0.43 -2.73
N LEU A 96 -0.02 0.75 -2.19
CA LEU A 96 0.92 1.69 -2.79
C LEU A 96 1.99 2.10 -1.78
N GLU A 97 3.24 1.76 -2.10
CA GLU A 97 4.42 2.19 -1.34
C GLU A 97 4.76 3.65 -1.75
N ILE A 98 4.85 4.56 -0.78
CA ILE A 98 5.22 5.97 -0.99
C ILE A 98 6.52 6.32 -0.28
N PRO A 99 7.32 7.28 -0.80
CA PRO A 99 8.43 7.85 -0.05
C PRO A 99 7.93 8.57 1.19
N SER A 100 8.80 8.74 2.18
CA SER A 100 8.59 9.69 3.27
C SER A 100 9.62 10.83 3.20
N LYS A 101 9.43 11.84 4.05
CA LYS A 101 10.30 13.03 4.08
C LYS A 101 11.78 12.69 4.29
N ASP A 102 12.07 11.79 5.21
CA ASP A 102 13.43 11.41 5.58
C ASP A 102 13.94 10.16 4.85
N HIS A 103 13.04 9.39 4.24
CA HIS A 103 13.37 8.13 3.57
C HIS A 103 12.97 8.20 2.08
N PRO A 104 13.91 8.56 1.19
CA PRO A 104 13.64 8.62 -0.24
C PRO A 104 13.29 7.22 -0.79
N TYR A 105 12.50 7.21 -1.85
CA TYR A 105 12.04 5.97 -2.46
C TYR A 105 13.19 5.21 -3.15
N ASP A 106 13.31 3.91 -2.88
CA ASP A 106 14.24 3.00 -3.53
C ASP A 106 13.50 2.00 -4.44
N PRO A 107 13.60 2.12 -5.78
CA PRO A 107 12.97 1.21 -6.74
C PRO A 107 13.40 -0.26 -6.63
N ALA A 108 14.53 -0.56 -5.97
CA ALA A 108 15.01 -1.93 -5.81
C ALA A 108 14.15 -2.74 -4.81
N HIS A 109 13.52 -2.04 -3.86
CA HIS A 109 12.77 -2.67 -2.77
C HIS A 109 11.26 -2.78 -3.06
N ASP A 110 10.77 -2.24 -4.17
CA ASP A 110 9.35 -2.28 -4.52
C ASP A 110 8.94 -3.64 -5.13
N SER A 111 7.92 -4.25 -4.53
CA SER A 111 7.37 -5.56 -4.91
C SER A 111 6.65 -5.52 -6.27
N ILE A 112 6.02 -4.40 -6.62
CA ILE A 112 5.35 -4.16 -7.90
C ILE A 112 6.39 -3.99 -9.01
N LEU A 113 7.42 -3.17 -8.79
CA LEU A 113 8.48 -3.01 -9.78
C LEU A 113 9.23 -4.33 -10.03
N SER A 114 9.39 -5.15 -9.00
CA SER A 114 9.97 -6.49 -9.16
C SER A 114 9.12 -7.39 -10.07
N ARG A 115 7.79 -7.40 -9.89
CA ARG A 115 6.85 -8.12 -10.78
C ARG A 115 6.88 -7.57 -12.21
N VAL A 116 7.01 -6.25 -12.35
CA VAL A 116 7.05 -5.55 -13.65
C VAL A 116 8.39 -5.74 -14.39
N LYS A 117 9.52 -5.80 -13.67
CA LYS A 117 10.84 -6.11 -14.25
C LYS A 117 10.87 -7.49 -14.93
N TYR A 118 10.20 -8.49 -14.36
CA TYR A 118 10.06 -9.79 -15.01
C TYR A 118 9.27 -9.71 -16.33
N LEU A 119 8.20 -8.91 -16.37
CA LEU A 119 7.41 -8.70 -17.58
C LEU A 119 8.24 -7.99 -18.67
N PHE A 120 8.95 -6.91 -18.33
CA PHE A 120 9.81 -6.20 -19.29
C PHE A 120 11.07 -6.97 -19.73
N SER A 121 11.58 -7.88 -18.89
CA SER A 121 12.68 -8.77 -19.28
C SER A 121 12.24 -9.82 -20.30
N SER A 122 10.96 -10.22 -20.31
CA SER A 122 10.43 -11.16 -21.32
C SER A 122 10.22 -10.54 -22.71
N GLU A 123 10.02 -9.22 -22.82
CA GLU A 123 9.92 -8.53 -24.11
C GLU A 123 11.27 -8.13 -24.69
N SER A 124 12.32 -7.96 -23.87
CA SER A 124 13.63 -7.51 -24.35
C SER A 124 14.43 -8.58 -25.10
N VAL A 125 14.02 -9.86 -25.05
CA VAL A 125 14.66 -10.96 -25.80
C VAL A 125 13.97 -11.22 -27.16
N ALA A 126 12.84 -10.58 -27.44
CA ALA A 126 12.04 -10.82 -28.65
C ALA A 126 12.31 -9.82 -29.81
N SER A 127 13.17 -8.81 -29.60
CA SER A 127 13.46 -7.77 -30.61
C SER A 127 14.92 -7.77 -31.10
N GLY A 128 15.56 -8.94 -31.09
CA GLY A 128 16.92 -9.16 -31.61
C GLY A 128 16.97 -9.95 -32.91
N TRP A 129 16.11 -9.67 -33.89
CA TRP A 129 16.29 -10.12 -35.28
C TRP A 129 16.07 -8.94 -36.23
N ARG A 130 17.18 -8.32 -36.64
CA ARG A 130 17.40 -7.72 -37.95
C ARG A 130 18.88 -7.47 -38.14
#